data_AF-A0A2D6F2W7-F1
#
_entry.id   AF-A0A2D6F2W7-F1
#
_cell.length_a   1.000
_cell.length_b   1.000
_cell.length_c   1.000
_cell.angle_alpha   90.00
_cell.angle_beta   90.00
_cell.angle_gamma   90.00
#
_symmetry.space_group_name_H-M   'P 1'
#
loop_
_entity.id
_entity.type
_entity.pdbx_description
1 polymer ?
#
loop_
_entity_poly.entity_id
_entity_poly.type
_entity_poly.pdbx_seq_one_letter_code
_entity_poly.pdbx_strand_id
1 'polypeptide(L)'
;NQSFSTSSLFFSFAQSIMTGVGTGIVIALIMAYILRKLYFPTISPLLLIACAFVTYTLAENIGGNGVLGVTAFGLIFGNIGIHKKRQLQTFTKTFTNFLKIIVFILLGLIVSIPLEVGFFIKSTVLFLIYLVVRYWAVGFSFRNFDVEKTERTFMTLITAKGMDTAVMALVIGSYLLEGTTFIISEGLKPALTTIFDLSFMFIIYSVLIATIVAINAKKLLRPEKEMATKELKQKVGPIGSDMYAA
;
A
#
# COMPACT_ATOMS: atom_id res chain seq x y z
N ASN A 1 -5.35 -7.21 36.71
CA ASN A 1 -3.94 -7.22 36.24
C ASN A 1 -3.72 -8.33 35.23
N GLN A 2 -4.06 -8.11 33.96
CA GLN A 2 -3.60 -8.99 32.89
C GLN A 2 -2.13 -8.64 32.63
N SER A 3 -1.22 -9.55 32.95
CA SER A 3 0.18 -9.43 32.56
C SER A 3 0.23 -9.43 31.03
N PHE A 4 0.52 -8.27 30.44
CA PHE A 4 0.86 -8.16 29.02
C PHE A 4 2.16 -8.92 28.77
N SER A 5 2.05 -10.22 28.51
CA SER A 5 3.19 -11.04 28.11
C SER A 5 3.49 -10.76 26.64
N THR A 6 4.71 -10.36 26.32
CA THR A 6 5.15 -10.14 24.93
C THR A 6 4.86 -11.35 24.04
N SER A 7 4.90 -12.56 24.62
CA SER A 7 4.56 -13.81 23.92
C SER A 7 3.09 -13.90 23.50
N SER A 8 2.14 -13.42 24.30
CA SER A 8 0.72 -13.48 23.95
C SER A 8 0.39 -12.48 22.82
N LEU A 9 1.04 -11.32 22.80
CA LEU A 9 0.89 -10.36 21.70
C LEU A 9 1.41 -10.93 20.38
N PHE A 10 2.57 -11.58 20.42
CA PHE A 10 3.13 -12.23 19.24
C PHE A 10 2.22 -13.35 18.72
N PHE A 11 1.70 -14.19 19.63
CA PHE A 11 0.78 -15.26 19.27
C PHE A 11 -0.51 -14.71 18.65
N SER A 12 -1.16 -13.72 19.27
CA SER A 12 -2.36 -13.09 18.72
C SER A 12 -2.11 -12.45 17.36
N PHE A 13 -0.97 -11.78 17.18
CA PHE A 13 -0.59 -11.19 15.90
C PHE A 13 -0.39 -12.25 14.81
N ALA A 14 0.36 -13.32 15.12
CA ALA A 14 0.58 -14.43 14.20
C ALA A 14 -0.74 -15.12 13.84
N GLN A 15 -1.60 -15.39 14.84
CA GLN A 15 -2.92 -15.94 14.62
C GLN A 15 -3.74 -15.05 13.69
N SER A 16 -3.81 -13.74 13.93
CA SER A 16 -4.60 -12.82 13.11
C SER A 16 -4.14 -12.76 11.64
N ILE A 17 -2.83 -12.90 11.39
CA ILE A 17 -2.30 -13.01 10.03
C ILE A 17 -2.69 -14.35 9.41
N MET A 18 -2.46 -15.47 10.10
CA MET A 18 -2.71 -16.79 9.55
C MET A 18 -4.18 -17.02 9.24
N THR A 19 -5.09 -16.64 10.15
CA THR A 19 -6.53 -16.78 9.95
C THR A 19 -7.06 -15.83 8.88
N GLY A 20 -6.54 -14.60 8.82
CA GLY A 20 -6.86 -13.65 7.74
C GLY A 20 -6.43 -14.19 6.37
N VAL A 21 -5.16 -14.51 6.20
CA VAL A 21 -4.63 -15.04 4.92
C VAL A 21 -5.30 -16.36 4.54
N GLY A 22 -5.50 -17.27 5.51
CA GLY A 22 -6.14 -18.56 5.30
C GLY A 22 -7.57 -18.44 4.75
N THR A 23 -8.39 -17.58 5.35
CA THR A 23 -9.76 -17.33 4.85
C THR A 23 -9.76 -16.73 3.45
N GLY A 24 -8.87 -15.77 3.19
CA GLY A 24 -8.72 -15.17 1.86
C GLY A 24 -8.40 -16.20 0.78
N ILE A 25 -7.48 -17.12 1.04
CA ILE A 25 -7.13 -18.21 0.11
C ILE A 25 -8.33 -19.11 -0.14
N VAL A 26 -9.03 -19.56 0.92
CA VAL A 26 -10.18 -20.47 0.80
C VAL A 26 -11.28 -19.83 -0.04
N ILE A 27 -11.66 -18.59 0.26
CA ILE A 27 -12.72 -17.89 -0.50
C ILE A 27 -12.28 -17.64 -1.94
N ALA A 28 -11.01 -17.35 -2.21
CA ALA A 28 -10.50 -17.13 -3.57
C ALA A 28 -10.63 -18.40 -4.43
N LEU A 29 -10.32 -19.55 -3.86
CA LEU A 29 -10.44 -20.84 -4.54
C LEU A 29 -11.91 -21.18 -4.83
N ILE A 30 -12.81 -20.98 -3.85
CA ILE A 30 -14.26 -21.18 -4.02
C ILE A 30 -14.79 -20.27 -5.13
N MET A 31 -14.45 -18.99 -5.09
CA MET A 31 -14.90 -18.02 -6.09
C MET A 31 -14.36 -18.34 -7.49
N ALA A 32 -13.08 -18.71 -7.60
CA ALA A 32 -12.50 -19.13 -8.86
C ALA A 32 -13.17 -20.38 -9.44
N TYR A 33 -13.53 -21.34 -8.58
CA TYR A 33 -14.29 -22.52 -8.99
C TYR A 33 -15.69 -22.15 -9.53
N ILE A 34 -16.42 -21.28 -8.81
CA ILE A 34 -17.74 -20.80 -9.23
C ILE A 34 -17.64 -20.09 -10.59
N LEU A 35 -16.71 -19.16 -10.76
CA LEU A 35 -16.58 -18.37 -12.00
C LEU A 35 -16.07 -19.16 -13.20
N ARG A 36 -15.38 -20.28 -12.98
CA ARG A 36 -15.04 -21.22 -14.07
C ARG A 36 -16.26 -21.93 -14.61
N LYS A 37 -17.25 -22.22 -13.76
CA LYS A 37 -18.46 -22.97 -14.12
C LYS A 37 -19.61 -22.06 -14.54
N LEU A 38 -19.79 -20.92 -13.87
CA LEU A 38 -20.91 -20.00 -14.00
C LEU A 38 -20.38 -18.56 -14.13
N TYR A 39 -20.18 -18.10 -15.36
CA TYR A 39 -19.81 -16.71 -15.63
C TYR A 39 -20.98 -15.97 -16.26
N PHE A 40 -21.42 -14.90 -15.60
CA PHE A 40 -22.42 -13.97 -16.13
C PHE A 40 -21.84 -12.56 -16.13
N PRO A 41 -21.74 -11.88 -17.29
CA PRO A 41 -21.07 -10.58 -17.41
C PRO A 41 -21.56 -9.51 -16.41
N THR A 42 -22.85 -9.53 -16.07
CA THR A 42 -23.49 -8.55 -15.17
C THR A 42 -23.37 -8.93 -13.68
N ILE A 43 -23.40 -10.22 -13.35
CA ILE A 43 -23.45 -10.71 -11.96
C ILE A 43 -22.05 -10.95 -11.41
N SER A 44 -21.12 -11.46 -12.22
CA SER A 44 -19.77 -11.81 -11.78
C SER A 44 -19.00 -10.64 -11.12
N PRO A 45 -19.09 -9.38 -11.59
CA PRO A 45 -18.43 -8.26 -10.91
C PRO A 45 -19.05 -7.91 -9.55
N LEU A 46 -20.38 -8.01 -9.41
CA LEU A 46 -21.08 -7.84 -8.13
C LEU A 46 -20.72 -8.96 -7.16
N LEU A 47 -20.67 -10.20 -7.65
CA LEU A 47 -20.25 -11.37 -6.88
C LEU A 47 -18.82 -11.19 -6.34
N LEU A 48 -17.92 -10.59 -7.12
CA LEU A 48 -16.55 -10.30 -6.68
C LEU A 48 -16.52 -9.34 -5.48
N ILE A 49 -17.34 -8.30 -5.49
CA ILE A 49 -17.49 -7.38 -4.35
C ILE A 49 -18.12 -8.11 -3.16
N ALA A 50 -19.15 -8.90 -3.37
CA ALA A 50 -19.79 -9.68 -2.30
C ALA A 50 -18.80 -10.66 -1.64
N CYS A 51 -17.97 -11.36 -2.42
CA CYS A 51 -16.92 -12.22 -1.90
C CYS A 51 -15.86 -11.44 -1.11
N ALA A 52 -15.53 -10.21 -1.51
CA ALA A 52 -14.63 -9.36 -0.72
C ALA A 52 -15.25 -9.04 0.66
N PHE A 53 -16.53 -8.66 0.72
CA PHE A 53 -17.21 -8.44 2.01
C PHE A 53 -17.31 -9.70 2.86
N VAL A 54 -17.69 -10.84 2.26
CA VAL A 54 -17.75 -12.13 2.95
C VAL A 54 -16.38 -12.53 3.50
N THR A 55 -15.31 -12.33 2.73
CA THR A 55 -13.95 -12.63 3.17
C THR A 55 -13.57 -11.74 4.36
N TYR A 56 -13.88 -10.44 4.29
CA TYR A 56 -13.60 -9.50 5.38
C TYR A 56 -14.30 -9.93 6.68
N THR A 57 -15.61 -10.11 6.61
CA THR A 57 -16.44 -10.41 7.79
C THR A 57 -16.12 -11.78 8.37
N LEU A 58 -15.90 -12.79 7.52
CA LEU A 58 -15.55 -14.13 7.97
C LEU A 58 -14.17 -14.13 8.66
N ALA A 59 -13.19 -13.43 8.08
CA ALA A 59 -11.87 -13.29 8.68
C ALA A 59 -11.93 -12.62 10.06
N GLU A 60 -12.66 -11.51 10.21
CA GLU A 60 -12.80 -10.84 11.52
C GLU A 60 -13.51 -11.72 12.54
N ASN A 61 -14.58 -12.43 12.15
CA ASN A 61 -15.34 -13.29 13.06
C ASN A 61 -14.54 -14.46 13.62
N ILE A 62 -13.52 -14.94 12.92
CA ILE A 62 -12.63 -16.01 13.40
C ILE A 62 -11.35 -15.49 14.08
N GLY A 63 -11.29 -14.19 14.41
CA GLY A 63 -10.15 -13.55 15.07
C GLY A 63 -8.98 -13.21 14.13
N GLY A 64 -9.25 -13.15 12.83
CA GLY A 64 -8.32 -12.73 11.79
C GLY A 64 -8.41 -11.25 11.42
N ASN A 65 -7.44 -10.76 10.66
CA ASN A 65 -7.52 -9.43 10.09
C ASN A 65 -8.28 -9.47 8.76
N GLY A 66 -9.46 -8.82 8.72
CA GLY A 66 -10.31 -8.74 7.54
C GLY A 66 -9.63 -8.12 6.32
N VAL A 67 -8.87 -7.04 6.52
CA VAL A 67 -8.12 -6.36 5.44
C VAL A 67 -7.08 -7.31 4.84
N LEU A 68 -6.34 -8.06 5.66
CA LEU A 68 -5.39 -9.07 5.17
C LEU A 68 -6.10 -10.21 4.44
N GLY A 69 -7.26 -10.65 4.92
CA GLY A 69 -8.04 -11.68 4.24
C GLY A 69 -8.51 -11.26 2.85
N VAL A 70 -9.09 -10.06 2.71
CA VAL A 70 -9.49 -9.53 1.40
C VAL A 70 -8.28 -9.29 0.50
N THR A 71 -7.15 -8.87 1.06
CA THR A 71 -5.90 -8.69 0.31
C THR A 71 -5.38 -10.02 -0.23
N ALA A 72 -5.35 -11.07 0.60
CA ALA A 72 -4.97 -12.41 0.18
C ALA A 72 -5.94 -12.97 -0.87
N PHE A 73 -7.25 -12.78 -0.66
CA PHE A 73 -8.28 -13.12 -1.64
C PHE A 73 -8.01 -12.47 -2.99
N GLY A 74 -7.82 -11.16 -3.02
CA GLY A 74 -7.57 -10.40 -4.25
C GLY A 74 -6.26 -10.78 -4.94
N LEU A 75 -5.20 -11.05 -4.18
CA LEU A 75 -3.90 -11.51 -4.70
C LEU A 75 -4.03 -12.87 -5.39
N ILE A 76 -4.63 -13.85 -4.71
CA ILE A 76 -4.78 -15.22 -5.21
C ILE A 76 -5.75 -15.25 -6.39
N PHE A 77 -6.94 -14.66 -6.24
CA PHE A 77 -7.93 -14.55 -7.31
C PHE A 77 -7.37 -13.82 -8.54
N GLY A 78 -6.61 -12.74 -8.29
CA GLY A 78 -5.92 -11.95 -9.29
C GLY A 78 -4.84 -12.73 -10.06
N ASN A 79 -4.35 -13.85 -9.55
CA ASN A 79 -3.38 -14.72 -10.24
C ASN A 79 -4.04 -15.94 -10.91
N ILE A 80 -5.22 -16.36 -10.47
CA ILE A 80 -5.90 -17.50 -11.09
C ILE A 80 -6.37 -17.15 -12.51
N GLY A 81 -6.19 -18.09 -13.45
CA GLY A 81 -6.74 -18.02 -14.79
C GLY A 81 -8.26 -18.26 -14.78
N ILE A 82 -9.03 -17.23 -15.17
CA ILE A 82 -10.49 -17.27 -15.31
C ILE A 82 -10.90 -16.66 -16.66
N HIS A 83 -12.02 -17.13 -17.21
CA HIS A 83 -12.60 -16.55 -18.43
C HIS A 83 -12.99 -15.09 -18.19
N LYS A 84 -12.74 -14.22 -19.19
CA LYS A 84 -13.09 -12.78 -19.16
C LYS A 84 -12.56 -11.99 -17.94
N LYS A 85 -11.44 -12.41 -17.35
CA LYS A 85 -10.74 -11.74 -16.24
C LYS A 85 -10.56 -10.23 -16.42
N ARG A 86 -10.27 -9.79 -17.64
CA ARG A 86 -10.09 -8.37 -17.96
C ARG A 86 -11.33 -7.53 -17.67
N GLN A 87 -12.53 -8.07 -17.88
CA GLN A 87 -13.78 -7.33 -17.58
C GLN A 87 -13.96 -7.13 -16.08
N LEU A 88 -13.72 -8.18 -15.28
CA LEU A 88 -13.75 -8.11 -13.82
C LEU A 88 -12.73 -7.11 -13.28
N GLN A 89 -11.49 -7.18 -13.77
CA GLN A 89 -10.43 -6.25 -13.39
C GLN A 89 -10.74 -4.80 -13.75
N THR A 90 -11.31 -4.56 -14.94
CA THR A 90 -11.73 -3.21 -15.34
C THR A 90 -12.84 -2.69 -14.42
N PHE A 91 -13.86 -3.49 -14.12
CA PHE A 91 -14.93 -3.08 -13.21
C PHE A 91 -14.38 -2.77 -11.82
N THR A 92 -13.58 -3.67 -11.23
CA THR A 92 -12.98 -3.43 -9.91
C THR A 92 -12.09 -2.19 -9.92
N LYS A 93 -11.31 -1.96 -10.98
CA LYS A 93 -10.49 -0.75 -11.11
C LYS A 93 -11.35 0.52 -11.14
N THR A 94 -12.43 0.53 -11.92
CA THR A 94 -13.37 1.66 -11.96
C THR A 94 -14.03 1.89 -10.60
N PHE A 95 -14.45 0.81 -9.94
CA PHE A 95 -15.06 0.85 -8.61
C PHE A 95 -14.07 1.37 -7.54
N THR A 96 -12.83 0.90 -7.52
CA THR A 96 -11.77 1.39 -6.64
C THR A 96 -11.47 2.87 -6.89
N ASN A 97 -11.45 3.32 -8.15
CA ASN A 97 -11.26 4.73 -8.48
C ASN A 97 -12.40 5.59 -7.95
N PHE A 98 -13.65 5.11 -8.06
CA PHE A 98 -14.81 5.79 -7.50
C PHE A 98 -14.72 5.92 -5.98
N LEU A 99 -14.42 4.83 -5.28
CA LEU A 99 -14.20 4.85 -3.82
C LEU A 99 -13.04 5.78 -3.42
N LYS A 100 -11.95 5.79 -4.20
CA LYS A 100 -10.83 6.70 -3.98
C LYS A 100 -11.28 8.15 -3.98
N ILE A 101 -12.05 8.55 -4.99
CA ILE A 101 -12.55 9.93 -5.11
C ILE A 101 -13.40 10.27 -3.90
N ILE A 102 -14.33 9.40 -3.50
CA ILE A 102 -15.17 9.60 -2.31
C ILE A 102 -14.32 9.78 -1.05
N VAL A 103 -13.37 8.88 -0.78
CA VAL A 103 -12.52 8.95 0.42
C VAL A 103 -11.74 10.25 0.48
N PHE A 104 -11.15 10.69 -0.63
CA PHE A 104 -10.39 11.93 -0.68
C PHE A 104 -11.28 13.18 -0.55
N ILE A 105 -12.49 13.17 -1.12
CA ILE A 105 -13.47 14.26 -0.92
C ILE A 105 -13.89 14.34 0.55
N LEU A 106 -14.24 13.20 1.17
CA LEU A 106 -14.62 13.14 2.58
C LEU A 106 -13.46 13.60 3.47
N LEU A 107 -12.24 13.14 3.21
CA LEU A 107 -11.07 13.56 3.96
C LEU A 107 -10.87 15.09 3.85
N GLY A 108 -10.98 15.65 2.64
CA GLY A 108 -10.89 17.09 2.42
C GLY A 108 -12.03 17.89 3.08
N LEU A 109 -13.20 17.28 3.30
CA LEU A 109 -14.32 17.91 3.99
C LEU A 109 -14.13 17.98 5.51
N ILE A 110 -13.48 16.96 6.10
CA ILE A 110 -13.29 16.82 7.55
C ILE A 110 -12.05 17.60 8.02
N VAL A 111 -11.03 17.71 7.17
CA VAL A 111 -9.76 18.36 7.52
C VAL A 111 -9.93 19.85 7.76
N SER A 112 -9.46 20.30 8.93
CA SER A 112 -9.37 21.70 9.30
C SER A 112 -7.93 22.02 9.70
N ILE A 113 -7.15 22.56 8.76
CA ILE A 113 -5.73 22.81 8.98
C ILE A 113 -5.55 24.06 9.83
N PRO A 114 -4.80 24.00 10.94
CA PRO A 114 -4.36 25.21 11.62
C PRO A 114 -3.41 25.99 10.69
N LEU A 115 -3.81 27.19 10.27
CA LEU A 115 -3.00 28.08 9.43
C LEU A 115 -1.88 28.77 10.22
N GLU A 116 -1.21 28.02 11.10
CA GLU A 116 -0.11 28.50 11.91
C GLU A 116 1.23 28.11 11.28
N VAL A 117 2.14 29.07 11.15
CA VAL A 117 3.48 28.83 10.59
C VAL A 117 4.22 27.72 11.37
N GLY A 118 4.04 27.68 12.68
CA GLY A 118 4.63 26.65 13.53
C GLY A 118 4.16 25.23 13.17
N PHE A 119 2.91 25.06 12.76
CA PHE A 119 2.39 23.77 12.31
C PHE A 119 3.04 23.32 11.00
N PHE A 120 3.15 24.22 10.01
CA PHE A 120 3.78 23.90 8.72
C PHE A 120 5.27 23.55 8.86
N ILE A 121 5.99 24.22 9.77
CA ILE A 121 7.39 23.87 10.05
C ILE A 121 7.46 22.46 10.65
N LYS A 122 6.64 22.16 11.67
CA LYS A 122 6.60 20.84 12.30
C LYS A 122 6.27 19.72 11.30
N SER A 123 5.24 19.91 10.47
CA SER A 123 4.82 18.92 9.48
C SER A 123 5.90 18.67 8.43
N THR A 124 6.55 19.73 7.94
CA THR A 124 7.63 19.65 6.94
C THR A 124 8.86 18.95 7.51
N VAL A 125 9.28 19.29 8.73
CA VAL A 125 10.41 18.64 9.40
C VAL A 125 10.13 17.15 9.61
N LEU A 126 8.94 16.80 10.10
CA LEU A 126 8.56 15.41 10.30
C LEU A 126 8.58 14.62 8.98
N PHE A 127 8.10 15.23 7.90
CA PHE A 127 8.13 14.63 6.57
C PHE A 127 9.56 14.46 6.03
N LEU A 128 10.46 15.41 6.29
CA LEU A 128 11.88 15.28 5.93
C LEU A 128 12.56 14.14 6.71
N ILE A 129 12.29 14.03 8.01
CA ILE A 129 12.76 12.91 8.84
C ILE A 129 12.26 11.59 8.26
N TYR A 130 10.99 11.51 7.86
CA TYR A 130 10.42 10.33 7.22
C TYR A 130 11.18 9.94 5.93
N LEU A 131 11.53 10.91 5.07
CA LEU A 131 12.32 10.64 3.86
C LEU A 131 13.72 10.12 4.19
N VAL A 132 14.36 10.66 5.22
CA VAL A 132 15.68 10.17 5.69
C VAL A 132 15.56 8.74 6.21
N VAL A 133 14.59 8.44 7.07
CA VAL A 133 14.34 7.08 7.57
C VAL A 133 14.10 6.12 6.42
N ARG A 134 13.32 6.54 5.41
CA ARG A 134 13.07 5.73 4.22
C ARG A 134 14.33 5.49 3.41
N TYR A 135 15.18 6.51 3.22
CA TYR A 135 16.45 6.37 2.49
C TYR A 135 17.37 5.32 3.12
N TRP A 136 17.39 5.28 4.46
CA TRP A 136 18.13 4.28 5.23
C TRP A 136 17.47 2.90 5.13
N ALA A 137 16.15 2.81 5.28
CA ALA A 137 15.41 1.54 5.19
C ALA A 137 15.57 0.88 3.81
N VAL A 138 15.42 1.65 2.72
CA VAL A 138 15.66 1.18 1.35
C VAL A 138 17.12 0.73 1.21
N GLY A 139 18.07 1.52 1.71
CA GLY A 139 19.48 1.14 1.71
C GLY A 139 19.81 -0.15 2.41
N PHE A 140 19.19 -0.37 3.57
CA PHE A 140 19.36 -1.59 4.34
C PHE A 140 18.75 -2.79 3.59
N SER A 141 17.56 -2.62 3.00
CA SER A 141 16.89 -3.70 2.25
C SER A 141 17.63 -4.09 0.97
N PHE A 142 18.29 -3.13 0.31
CA PHE A 142 19.06 -3.37 -0.92
C PHE A 142 20.56 -3.54 -0.70
N ARG A 143 21.02 -3.75 0.55
CA ARG A 143 22.46 -3.88 0.85
C ARG A 143 23.16 -4.98 0.05
N ASN A 144 22.42 -6.04 -0.31
CA ASN A 144 22.94 -7.20 -1.02
C ASN A 144 22.66 -7.16 -2.53
N PHE A 145 22.19 -6.03 -3.08
CA PHE A 145 21.86 -5.88 -4.50
C PHE A 145 22.64 -4.71 -5.11
N ASP A 146 23.06 -4.86 -6.37
CA ASP A 146 23.77 -3.83 -7.14
C ASP A 146 22.82 -2.73 -7.64
N VAL A 147 22.32 -1.90 -6.73
CA VAL A 147 21.44 -0.76 -7.05
C VAL A 147 22.25 0.53 -7.11
N GLU A 148 22.12 1.30 -8.19
CA GLU A 148 22.84 2.57 -8.31
C GLU A 148 22.30 3.60 -7.29
N LYS A 149 23.15 4.54 -6.83
CA LYS A 149 22.74 5.60 -5.89
C LYS A 149 21.56 6.44 -6.41
N THR A 150 21.49 6.65 -7.73
CA THR A 150 20.41 7.35 -8.44
C THR A 150 19.09 6.59 -8.35
N GLU A 151 19.10 5.28 -8.62
CA GLU A 151 17.94 4.39 -8.49
C GLU A 151 17.48 4.26 -7.04
N ARG A 152 18.41 4.16 -6.09
CA ARG A 152 18.09 4.13 -4.65
C ARG A 152 17.41 5.43 -4.20
N THR A 153 17.88 6.56 -4.71
CA THR A 153 17.27 7.87 -4.44
C THR A 153 15.88 7.96 -5.06
N PHE A 154 15.69 7.44 -6.28
CA PHE A 154 14.39 7.33 -6.93
C PHE A 154 13.40 6.46 -6.13
N MET A 155 13.81 5.26 -5.69
CA MET A 155 12.99 4.36 -4.86
C MET A 155 12.57 4.99 -3.52
N THR A 156 13.44 5.82 -2.97
CA THR A 156 13.16 6.57 -1.74
C THR A 156 12.13 7.68 -2.00
N LEU A 157 12.32 8.46 -3.07
CA LEU A 157 11.52 9.64 -3.35
C LEU A 157 10.18 9.35 -4.01
N ILE A 158 10.00 8.19 -4.66
CA ILE A 158 8.72 7.77 -5.25
C ILE A 158 7.75 7.24 -4.18
N THR A 159 7.47 8.10 -3.21
CA THR A 159 6.59 7.82 -2.09
C THR A 159 5.30 8.60 -2.23
N ALA A 160 4.25 7.98 -2.76
CA ALA A 160 2.91 8.49 -2.56
C ALA A 160 2.29 7.71 -1.38
N LYS A 161 1.97 8.40 -0.28
CA LYS A 161 1.07 7.85 0.74
C LYS A 161 -0.33 7.85 0.12
N GLY A 162 -0.94 6.68 0.11
CA GLY A 162 -2.04 6.37 -0.79
C GLY A 162 -3.40 6.49 -0.12
N MET A 163 -4.32 5.67 -0.65
CA MET A 163 -5.68 5.52 -0.13
C MET A 163 -5.67 4.91 1.29
N ASP A 164 -4.74 4.03 1.59
CA ASP A 164 -4.58 3.38 2.89
C ASP A 164 -4.45 4.39 4.04
N THR A 165 -3.54 5.36 3.89
CA THR A 165 -3.37 6.43 4.88
C THR A 165 -4.55 7.38 4.93
N ALA A 166 -5.20 7.64 3.78
CA ALA A 166 -6.37 8.51 3.72
C ALA A 166 -7.57 7.90 4.46
N VAL A 167 -7.81 6.59 4.30
CA VAL A 167 -8.86 5.87 5.03
C VAL A 167 -8.56 5.85 6.53
N MET A 168 -7.31 5.60 6.92
CA MET A 168 -6.94 5.64 8.35
C MET A 168 -7.11 7.03 8.96
N ALA A 169 -6.71 8.08 8.24
CA ALA A 169 -6.97 9.45 8.66
C ALA A 169 -8.48 9.71 8.78
N LEU A 170 -9.29 9.25 7.83
CA LEU A 170 -10.75 9.39 7.88
C LEU A 170 -11.35 8.68 9.10
N VAL A 171 -10.87 7.48 9.46
CA VAL A 171 -11.29 6.77 10.68
C VAL A 171 -10.93 7.58 11.93
N ILE A 172 -9.74 8.17 12.01
CA ILE A 172 -9.38 9.06 13.13
C ILE A 172 -10.29 10.30 13.13
N GLY A 173 -10.53 10.89 11.96
CA GLY A 173 -11.42 12.03 11.78
C GLY A 173 -12.86 11.76 12.21
N SER A 174 -13.40 10.57 11.93
CA SER A 174 -14.75 10.20 12.39
C SER A 174 -14.84 10.14 13.91
N TYR A 175 -13.81 9.62 14.58
CA TYR A 175 -13.75 9.63 16.06
C TYR A 175 -13.63 11.04 16.65
N LEU A 176 -13.18 12.04 15.87
CA LEU A 176 -13.08 13.43 16.30
C LEU A 176 -14.39 14.21 16.10
N LEU A 177 -15.19 13.85 15.10
CA LEU A 177 -16.47 14.50 14.78
C LEU A 177 -17.62 14.04 15.68
N GLU A 178 -17.64 12.76 16.04
CA GLU A 178 -18.60 12.21 16.99
C GLU A 178 -18.26 12.75 18.38
N GLY A 179 -18.85 13.89 18.74
CA GLY A 179 -18.79 14.50 20.08
C GLY A 179 -19.46 13.66 21.17
N THR A 180 -19.38 12.33 21.12
CA THR A 180 -20.24 11.42 21.88
C THR A 180 -19.45 10.28 22.52
N THR A 181 -19.37 10.33 23.85
CA THR A 181 -19.62 9.19 24.78
C THR A 181 -18.72 7.95 24.70
N PHE A 182 -17.62 7.95 23.96
CA PHE A 182 -16.55 6.98 24.17
C PHE A 182 -15.39 7.66 24.89
N ILE A 183 -14.84 7.00 25.91
CA ILE A 183 -13.81 7.51 26.83
C ILE A 183 -12.49 7.70 26.07
N ILE A 184 -12.42 8.64 25.15
CA ILE A 184 -11.18 9.30 24.83
C ILE A 184 -11.00 10.28 25.98
N SER A 185 -10.13 9.93 26.93
CA SER A 185 -9.68 10.84 27.97
C SER A 185 -9.48 12.21 27.34
N GLU A 186 -10.05 13.28 27.91
CA GLU A 186 -10.02 14.65 27.36
C GLU A 186 -8.60 15.06 26.87
N GLY A 187 -7.53 14.50 27.47
CA GLY A 187 -6.15 14.70 27.03
C GLY A 187 -5.71 14.02 25.73
N LEU A 188 -6.42 13.03 25.19
CA LEU A 188 -6.04 12.32 23.95
C LEU A 188 -6.66 12.94 22.69
N LYS A 189 -7.76 13.70 22.83
CA LYS A 189 -8.37 14.49 21.74
C LYS A 189 -7.35 15.39 21.01
N PRO A 190 -6.56 16.25 21.69
CA PRO A 190 -5.60 17.12 21.00
C PRO A 190 -4.46 16.34 20.30
N ALA A 191 -4.10 15.16 20.79
CA ALA A 191 -3.12 14.32 20.14
C ALA A 191 -3.70 13.70 18.84
N LEU A 192 -4.95 13.23 18.89
CA LEU A 192 -5.63 12.66 17.72
C LEU A 192 -5.89 13.71 16.63
N THR A 193 -6.28 14.94 17.00
CA THR A 193 -6.40 16.04 16.01
C THR A 193 -5.05 16.34 15.36
N THR A 194 -3.98 16.42 16.16
CA THR A 194 -2.63 16.63 15.63
C THR A 194 -2.21 15.50 14.69
N ILE A 195 -2.47 14.24 15.03
CA ILE A 195 -2.17 13.09 14.16
C ILE A 195 -2.98 13.16 12.87
N PHE A 196 -4.25 13.53 12.94
CA PHE A 196 -5.13 13.67 11.79
C PHE A 196 -4.62 14.74 10.82
N ASP A 197 -4.35 15.95 11.32
CA ASP A 197 -3.87 17.08 10.51
C ASP A 197 -2.49 16.80 9.90
N LEU A 198 -1.58 16.18 10.68
CA LEU A 198 -0.28 15.76 10.19
C LEU A 198 -0.38 14.66 9.13
N SER A 199 -1.29 13.70 9.30
CA SER A 199 -1.52 12.63 8.32
C SER A 199 -1.98 13.21 6.98
N PHE A 200 -2.87 14.20 7.02
CA PHE A 200 -3.30 14.90 5.80
C PHE A 200 -2.15 15.64 5.12
N MET A 201 -1.35 16.41 5.88
CA MET A 201 -0.17 17.08 5.32
C MET A 201 0.83 16.10 4.71
N PHE A 202 1.05 14.96 5.38
CA PHE A 202 1.89 13.88 4.87
C PHE A 202 1.40 13.33 3.53
N ILE A 203 0.08 13.15 3.38
CA ILE A 203 -0.52 12.71 2.10
C ILE A 203 -0.20 13.73 1.01
N ILE A 204 -0.44 15.03 1.25
CA ILE A 204 -0.14 16.09 0.27
C ILE A 204 1.33 16.10 -0.11
N TYR A 205 2.24 16.18 0.88
CA TYR A 205 3.68 16.25 0.60
C TYR A 205 4.19 15.02 -0.15
N SER A 206 3.74 13.83 0.26
CA SER A 206 4.12 12.59 -0.40
C SER A 206 3.64 12.54 -1.85
N VAL A 207 2.39 12.90 -2.13
CA VAL A 207 1.84 12.91 -3.50
C VAL A 207 2.55 13.95 -4.37
N LEU A 208 2.84 15.14 -3.84
CA LEU A 208 3.57 16.19 -4.57
C LEU A 208 4.98 15.73 -4.95
N ILE A 209 5.76 15.23 -3.99
CA ILE A 209 7.12 14.73 -4.27
C ILE A 209 7.08 13.56 -5.24
N ALA A 210 6.21 12.57 -5.00
CA ALA A 210 6.09 11.42 -5.90
C ALA A 210 5.75 11.84 -7.33
N THR A 211 4.89 12.84 -7.50
CA THR A 211 4.52 13.37 -8.83
C THR A 211 5.71 14.05 -9.51
N ILE A 212 6.44 14.92 -8.80
CA ILE A 212 7.63 15.61 -9.32
C ILE A 212 8.71 14.60 -9.73
N VAL A 213 8.93 13.57 -8.91
CA VAL A 213 9.93 12.52 -9.15
C VAL A 213 9.50 11.64 -10.31
N ALA A 214 8.21 11.27 -10.41
CA ALA A 214 7.68 10.46 -11.50
C ALA A 214 7.81 11.16 -12.86
N ILE A 215 7.56 12.47 -12.93
CA ILE A 215 7.76 13.25 -14.17
C ILE A 215 9.23 13.22 -14.60
N ASN A 216 10.16 13.30 -13.64
CA ASN A 216 11.60 13.30 -13.90
C ASN A 216 12.23 11.89 -13.93
N ALA A 217 11.42 10.82 -13.94
CA ALA A 217 11.88 9.44 -13.79
C ALA A 217 12.93 9.04 -14.85
N LYS A 218 12.80 9.55 -16.09
CA LYS A 218 13.75 9.28 -17.19
C LYS A 218 15.19 9.74 -16.90
N LYS A 219 15.37 10.72 -16.01
CA LYS A 219 16.70 11.24 -15.62
C LYS A 219 17.33 10.42 -14.49
N LEU A 220 16.52 9.67 -13.74
CA LEU A 220 16.91 8.97 -12.52
C LEU A 220 17.00 7.46 -12.68
N LEU A 221 16.31 6.89 -13.67
CA LEU A 221 16.36 5.48 -14.02
C LEU A 221 17.36 5.24 -15.15
N ARG A 222 18.19 4.21 -15.01
CA ARG A 222 19.07 3.76 -16.10
C ARG A 222 18.24 3.43 -17.35
N PRO A 223 18.67 3.85 -18.55
CA PRO A 223 18.06 3.36 -19.77
C PRO A 223 18.32 1.85 -19.88
N GLU A 224 17.24 1.09 -20.09
CA GLU A 224 17.19 -0.38 -20.27
C GLU A 224 18.29 -0.94 -21.20
N LYS A 225 18.73 -0.12 -22.17
CA LYS A 225 19.81 -0.44 -23.11
C LYS A 225 21.18 -0.70 -22.46
N GLU A 226 21.48 -0.09 -21.31
CA GLU A 226 22.77 -0.30 -20.62
C GLU A 226 22.84 -1.63 -19.85
N MET A 227 21.71 -2.11 -19.32
CA MET A 227 21.64 -3.41 -18.64
C MET A 227 21.81 -4.57 -19.63
N ALA A 228 21.10 -4.53 -20.77
CA ALA A 228 21.27 -5.54 -21.82
C ALA A 228 22.71 -5.59 -22.38
N THR A 229 23.36 -4.43 -22.52
CA THR A 229 24.74 -4.34 -23.03
C THR A 229 25.77 -4.84 -22.01
N LYS A 230 25.55 -4.61 -20.71
CA LYS A 230 26.42 -5.14 -19.65
C LYS A 230 26.26 -6.65 -19.48
N GLU A 231 25.03 -7.18 -19.52
CA GLU A 231 24.82 -8.64 -19.50
C GLU A 231 25.42 -9.32 -20.73
N LEU A 232 25.32 -8.70 -21.90
CA LEU A 232 25.97 -9.19 -23.12
C LEU A 232 27.50 -9.15 -23.00
N LYS A 233 28.10 -8.05 -22.50
CA LYS A 233 29.56 -7.96 -22.26
C LYS A 233 30.06 -8.88 -21.15
N GLN A 234 29.22 -9.24 -20.20
CA GLN A 234 29.57 -10.17 -19.12
C GLN A 234 29.46 -11.63 -19.57
N LYS A 235 28.51 -11.95 -20.46
CA LYS A 235 28.42 -13.27 -21.13
C LYS A 235 29.45 -13.45 -22.23
N VAL A 236 29.81 -12.39 -22.95
CA VAL A 236 30.85 -12.39 -23.97
C VAL A 236 32.12 -11.82 -23.33
N GLY A 237 32.87 -12.67 -22.63
CA GLY A 237 34.22 -12.34 -22.16
C GLY A 237 35.11 -11.84 -23.32
N PRO A 238 36.27 -11.24 -23.05
CA PRO A 238 37.10 -10.62 -24.09
C PRO A 238 37.50 -11.69 -25.10
N ILE A 239 36.87 -11.68 -26.28
CA ILE A 239 37.32 -12.48 -27.41
C ILE A 239 38.65 -11.83 -27.82
N GLY A 240 39.74 -12.52 -27.47
CA GLY A 240 41.10 -12.07 -27.66
C GLY A 240 41.36 -11.62 -29.09
N SER A 241 42.03 -10.49 -29.21
CA SER A 241 42.54 -9.90 -30.45
C SER A 241 43.72 -10.68 -31.06
N ASP A 242 43.89 -11.97 -30.75
CA ASP A 242 45.10 -12.73 -31.07
C ASP A 242 44.86 -13.82 -32.13
N MET A 243 43.67 -13.90 -32.74
CA MET A 243 43.35 -14.94 -33.73
C MET A 243 43.52 -14.50 -35.20
N TYR A 244 44.20 -13.36 -35.46
CA TYR A 244 44.55 -12.90 -36.81
C TYR A 244 46.06 -12.69 -37.03
N ALA A 245 46.91 -13.34 -36.22
CA ALA A 245 48.36 -13.28 -36.39
C ALA A 245 48.99 -14.68 -36.24
N ALA A 246 48.78 -15.55 -37.22
CA ALA A 246 49.68 -16.66 -37.59
C ALA A 246 49.28 -17.20 -38.96
#